data_AF-A0A7C1W602-F1
#
_entry.id   AF-A0A7C1W602-F1
#
_cell.length_a   1.000
_cell.length_b   1.000
_cell.length_c   1.000
_cell.angle_alpha   90.00
_cell.angle_beta   90.00
_cell.angle_gamma   90.00
#
_symmetry.space_group_name_H-M   'P 1'
#
loop_
_entity.id
_entity.type
_entity.pdbx_description
1 polymer ?
#
loop_
_entity_poly.entity_id
_entity_poly.type
_entity_poly.pdbx_seq_one_letter_code
_entity_poly.pdbx_strand_id
1 'polypeptide(L)' 'MPRPFKCRRVCGLPRAAYFKPAGIPVFALEQVNLTVDEFEAIRLADLEGLYQEEASKRMNISR' A
#
# COMPACT_ATOMS: atom_id res chain seq x y z
N MET A 1 8.48 12.77 -22.48
CA MET A 1 7.38 13.44 -21.75
C MET A 1 7.05 12.58 -20.52
N PRO A 2 7.00 13.13 -19.29
CA PRO A 2 6.61 12.37 -18.12
C PRO A 2 5.17 11.87 -18.30
N ARG A 3 4.93 10.59 -18.00
CA ARG A 3 3.61 9.97 -18.13
C ARG A 3 2.64 10.73 -17.20
N PRO A 4 1.46 11.18 -17.69
CA PRO A 4 0.51 11.88 -16.84
C PRO A 4 0.13 11.00 -15.64
N PHE A 5 0.12 11.59 -14.45
CA PHE A 5 -0.28 10.91 -13.22
C PHE A 5 -1.76 10.52 -13.34
N LYS A 6 -2.04 9.22 -13.40
CA LYS A 6 -3.40 8.71 -13.25
C LYS A 6 -3.77 8.73 -11.77
N CYS A 7 -4.92 9.31 -11.44
CA CYS A 7 -5.48 9.21 -10.10
C CYS A 7 -5.76 7.73 -9.79
N ARG A 8 -5.03 7.18 -8.82
CA ARG A 8 -5.19 5.81 -8.33
C ARG A 8 -6.36 5.78 -7.35
N ARG A 9 -7.10 4.68 -7.34
CA ARG A 9 -8.21 4.46 -6.39
C ARG A 9 -7.71 3.66 -5.21
N VAL A 10 -8.00 4.16 -4.02
CA VAL A 10 -7.66 3.52 -2.75
C VAL A 10 -8.96 3.39 -1.96
N CYS A 11 -9.28 2.20 -1.47
CA CYS A 11 -10.55 1.95 -0.76
C CYS A 11 -10.54 2.44 0.69
N GLY A 12 -9.39 2.83 1.24
CA GLY A 12 -9.33 3.40 2.58
C GLY A 12 -7.93 3.80 3.02
N LEU A 13 -7.86 4.59 4.09
CA LEU A 13 -6.61 4.92 4.77
C LEU A 13 -6.28 3.86 5.82
N PRO A 14 -4.99 3.59 6.08
CA PRO A 14 -4.60 2.71 7.17
C PRO A 14 -5.10 3.28 8.50
N ARG A 15 -5.67 2.41 9.35
CA ARG A 15 -6.18 2.81 10.68
C ARG A 15 -5.05 3.17 11.66
N ALA A 16 -3.85 2.66 11.40
CA ALA A 16 -2.64 2.95 12.16
C ALA A 16 -1.51 3.34 11.21
N ALA A 17 -0.82 4.43 11.51
CA ALA A 17 0.29 4.92 10.70
C ALA A 17 1.62 4.20 10.98
N TYR A 18 1.72 3.48 12.10
CA TYR A 18 2.95 2.81 12.53
C TYR A 18 2.66 1.41 13.04
N PHE A 19 3.43 0.46 12.52
CA PHE A 19 3.52 -0.90 13.04
C PHE A 19 4.97 -1.15 13.44
N LYS A 20 5.18 -1.55 14.69
CA LYS A 20 6.52 -1.86 15.22
C LYS A 20 6.46 -3.01 16.22
N PRO A 21 7.54 -3.79 16.36
CA PRO A 21 7.66 -4.77 17.44
C PRO A 21 7.61 -4.10 18.82
N ALA A 22 7.03 -4.82 19.79
CA ALA A 22 7.02 -4.42 21.19
C ALA A 22 8.42 -4.53 21.79
N GLY A 23 8.79 -3.62 22.69
CA GLY A 23 10.06 -3.66 23.43
C GLY A 23 11.27 -3.00 22.74
N ILE A 24 11.19 -2.64 21.45
CA ILE A 24 12.29 -1.95 20.74
C ILE A 24 11.91 -0.48 20.48
N PRO A 25 12.79 0.49 20.83
CA PRO A 25 12.57 1.91 20.50
C PRO A 25 12.52 2.15 18.99
N VAL A 26 11.68 3.09 18.55
CA VAL A 26 11.48 3.40 17.11
C VAL A 26 12.78 3.84 16.42
N PHE A 27 13.62 4.61 17.11
CA PHE A 27 14.88 5.10 16.53
C PHE A 27 15.93 4.00 16.32
N ALA A 28 15.76 2.83 16.93
CA ALA A 28 16.66 1.69 16.80
C ALA A 28 16.17 0.68 15.74
N LEU A 29 15.02 0.94 15.12
CA LEU A 29 14.43 0.10 14.09
C LEU A 29 14.66 0.70 12.71
N GLU A 30 14.92 -0.17 11.73
CA GLU A 30 14.84 0.20 10.34
C GLU A 30 13.39 0.52 9.97
N GLN A 31 13.17 1.67 9.31
CA GLN A 31 11.85 2.16 8.96
C GLN A 31 11.60 1.92 7.47
N VAL A 32 10.51 1.22 7.17
CA VAL A 32 9.99 1.08 5.82
C VAL A 32 8.76 1.96 5.70
N ASN A 33 8.86 3.02 4.88
CA ASN A 33 7.73 3.90 4.61
C ASN A 33 6.88 3.30 3.50
N LEU A 34 5.61 3.05 3.80
CA LEU A 34 4.62 2.64 2.83
C LEU A 34 3.76 3.83 2.45
N THR A 35 3.66 4.08 1.15
CA THR A 35 2.67 5.00 0.61
C THR A 35 1.27 4.40 0.71
N VAL A 36 0.25 5.25 0.65
CA VAL A 36 -1.16 4.81 0.67
C VAL A 36 -1.47 3.86 -0.49
N ASP A 37 -0.80 4.03 -1.62
CA ASP A 37 -0.95 3.16 -2.78
C ASP A 37 -0.35 1.77 -2.57
N GLU A 38 0.87 1.70 -2.02
CA GLU A 38 1.51 0.43 -1.69
C GLU A 38 0.72 -0.32 -0.61
N PHE A 39 0.13 0.41 0.35
CA PHE A 39 -0.76 -0.19 1.35
C PHE A 39 -2.01 -0.81 0.71
N GLU A 40 -2.66 -0.13 -0.24
CA GLU A 40 -3.82 -0.68 -0.96
C GLU A 40 -3.44 -1.89 -1.82
N ALA A 41 -2.26 -1.85 -2.45
CA ALA A 41 -1.76 -2.98 -3.23
C ALA A 41 -1.58 -4.24 -2.37
N ILE A 42 -0.93 -4.11 -1.21
CA ILE A 42 -0.78 -5.20 -0.23
C ILE A 42 -2.15 -5.66 0.29
N ARG A 43 -3.08 -4.73 0.56
CA ARG A 43 -4.44 -5.06 1.00
C ARG A 43 -5.18 -5.91 -0.03
N LEU A 44 -5.08 -5.58 -1.32
CA LEU A 44 -5.77 -6.32 -2.36
C LEU A 44 -5.09 -7.66 -2.68
N ALA A 45 -3.75 -7.70 -2.71
CA ALA A 45 -3.01 -8.91 -3.06
C ALA A 45 -2.91 -9.90 -1.89
N ASP A 46 -2.42 -9.47 -0.73
CA ASP A 46 -2.12 -10.36 0.40
C ASP A 46 -3.33 -10.59 1.29
N LEU A 47 -4.11 -9.54 1.61
CA LEU A 47 -5.26 -9.66 2.51
C LEU A 47 -6.51 -10.19 1.79
N GLU A 48 -6.81 -9.69 0.59
CA GLU A 48 -7.97 -10.15 -0.19
C GLU A 48 -7.62 -11.31 -1.16
N GLY A 49 -6.35 -11.65 -1.32
CA GLY A 49 -5.92 -12.79 -2.15
C GLY A 49 -6.14 -12.59 -3.65
N LEU A 50 -6.29 -11.34 -4.11
CA LEU A 50 -6.62 -11.05 -5.51
C LEU A 50 -5.39 -11.17 -6.40
N TYR A 51 -5.64 -11.63 -7.63
CA TYR A 51 -4.58 -11.64 -8.64
C TYR A 51 -4.22 -10.21 -9.06
N GLN A 52 -2.97 -9.97 -9.46
CA GLN A 52 -2.46 -8.64 -9.84
C GLN A 52 -3.33 -7.94 -10.89
N GLU A 53 -3.95 -8.70 -11.78
CA GLU A 53 -4.87 -8.16 -12.79
C GLU A 53 -6.18 -7.62 -12.17
N GLU A 54 -6.70 -8.26 -11.14
CA GLU A 54 -7.91 -7.81 -10.44
C GLU A 54 -7.62 -6.63 -9.50
N ALA A 55 -6.48 -6.69 -8.80
CA ALA A 55 -6.01 -5.60 -7.96
C ALA A 55 -5.79 -4.30 -8.77
N SER A 56 -5.12 -4.40 -9.93
CA SER A 56 -4.89 -3.25 -10.82
C SER A 56 -6.18 -2.65 -11.36
N LYS A 57 -7.17 -3.48 -11.71
CA LYS A 57 -8.52 -3.02 -12.11
C LYS A 57 -9.20 -2.24 -10.98
N ARG A 58 -9.13 -2.72 -9.74
CA ARG A 58 -9.72 -2.04 -8.56
C ARG A 58 -9.03 -0.71 -8.24
N MET A 59 -7.70 -0.67 -8.35
CA MET A 59 -6.90 0.54 -8.13
C MET A 59 -6.92 1.52 -9.32
N ASN A 60 -7.56 1.14 -10.45
CA ASN A 60 -7.60 1.90 -11.70
C ASN A 60 -6.19 2.20 -12.28
N ILE A 61 -5.27 1.25 -12.12
CA ILE A 61 -3.91 1.28 -12.64
C ILE A 61 -3.74 0.25 -13.74
N SER A 62 -2.68 0.40 -14.55
CA SER A 62 -2.31 -0.65 -15.50
C SER A 62 -1.80 -1.88 -14.75
N ARG A 63 -2.07 -3.07 -15.31
CA ARG A 63 -1.51 -4.35 -14.86
C ARG A 63 0.02 -4.33 -14.86
#